data_AF-A0AAW5W328-F1
#
_entry.id   AF-A0AAW5W328-F1
#
_cell.length_a   1.000
_cell.length_b   1.000
_cell.length_c   1.000
_cell.angle_alpha   90.00
_cell.angle_beta   90.00
_cell.angle_gamma   90.00
#
_symmetry.space_group_name_H-M   'P 1'
#
loop_
_entity.id
_entity.type
_entity.pdbx_description
1 polymer ?
#
loop_
_entity_poly.entity_id
_entity_poly.type
_entity_poly.pdbx_seq_one_letter_code
_entity_poly.pdbx_strand_id
1 'polypeptide(L)'
;MTILAHTYLDEHPYPDPGFPHFGRDAHDRAHAIYRIVEHLTELGLAEWVPHFSAWLSRYDGLEIYAEDEDDPHLCVREILKNHCQNLAQESSQAVDLAGRKESIVDDILQQPFVHYRAHWGKNMLPDPDSIQWNPLEMSWFHFLQQGDPQHPTESLHILLTLRHPRPTLETLRAHLLER
;
A
#
# COMPACT_ATOMS: atom_id res chain seq x y z
N MET A 1 41.06 31.18 -9.63
CA MET A 1 39.84 31.57 -8.88
C MET A 1 39.22 30.27 -8.41
N THR A 2 39.33 29.99 -7.12
CA THR A 2 38.99 28.71 -6.48
C THR A 2 37.51 28.71 -6.15
N ILE A 3 36.75 27.74 -6.66
CA ILE A 3 35.38 27.50 -6.21
C ILE A 3 35.48 26.55 -5.01
N LEU A 4 35.22 27.10 -3.83
CA LEU A 4 35.11 26.35 -2.58
C LEU A 4 33.80 25.56 -2.60
N ALA A 5 33.91 24.27 -2.29
CA ALA A 5 32.78 23.41 -2.02
C ALA A 5 31.99 23.95 -0.81
N HIS A 6 30.70 24.16 -0.97
CA HIS A 6 29.78 24.27 0.16
C HIS A 6 29.07 22.93 0.32
N THR A 7 29.59 22.15 1.26
CA THR A 7 28.87 21.13 2.00
C THR A 7 27.62 21.77 2.62
N TYR A 8 26.46 21.54 2.02
CA TYR A 8 25.18 21.70 2.70
C TYR A 8 24.79 20.33 3.27
N LEU A 9 25.11 20.14 4.54
CA LEU A 9 24.33 19.31 5.44
C LEU A 9 23.07 20.12 5.72
N ASP A 10 21.95 19.78 5.08
CA ASP A 10 20.66 20.38 5.39
C ASP A 10 19.61 19.27 5.51
N GLU A 11 19.67 18.57 6.65
CA GLU A 11 18.52 17.82 7.17
C GLU A 11 17.48 18.84 7.67
N HIS A 12 16.65 19.35 6.77
CA HIS A 12 15.42 20.05 7.14
C HIS A 12 14.25 19.05 7.12
N PRO A 13 13.74 18.59 8.28
CA PRO A 13 12.70 17.55 8.33
C PRO A 13 11.28 18.10 8.11
N TYR A 14 11.13 19.37 7.75
CA TYR A 14 9.82 19.99 7.49
C TYR A 14 9.87 20.82 6.21
N PRO A 15 8.84 20.74 5.35
CA PRO A 15 8.78 21.55 4.14
C PRO A 15 8.75 23.04 4.51
N ASP A 16 9.48 23.86 3.75
CA ASP A 16 9.53 25.32 3.88
C ASP A 16 8.10 25.90 3.92
N PRO A 17 7.66 26.52 5.03
CA PRO A 17 6.31 27.07 5.14
C PRO A 17 6.04 28.23 4.16
N GLY A 18 7.07 28.77 3.49
CA GLY A 18 6.96 29.84 2.50
C GLY A 18 6.80 29.38 1.05
N PHE A 19 6.96 28.09 0.74
CA PHE A 19 6.78 27.60 -0.64
C PHE A 19 5.28 27.50 -0.97
N PRO A 20 4.82 27.89 -2.17
CA PRO A 20 3.42 27.71 -2.55
C PRO A 20 3.16 26.22 -2.74
N HIS A 21 2.72 25.57 -1.67
CA HIS A 21 2.38 24.15 -1.65
C HIS A 21 1.13 23.85 -2.51
N PHE A 22 0.32 24.86 -2.87
CA PHE A 22 -0.92 24.71 -3.65
C PHE A 22 -1.83 23.56 -3.15
N GLY A 23 -1.84 23.33 -1.83
CA GLY A 23 -2.57 22.24 -1.19
C GLY A 23 -1.91 20.85 -1.31
N ARG A 24 -0.67 20.76 -1.82
CA ARG A 24 0.12 19.53 -1.96
C ARG A 24 1.16 19.45 -0.85
N ASP A 25 1.12 18.37 -0.11
CA ASP A 25 2.15 17.99 0.86
C ASP A 25 2.96 16.81 0.30
N ALA A 26 4.25 16.74 0.61
CA ALA A 26 5.06 15.55 0.32
C ALA A 26 4.50 14.28 1.00
N HIS A 27 3.69 14.46 2.05
CA HIS A 27 3.01 13.39 2.77
C HIS A 27 1.57 13.16 2.31
N ASP A 28 1.08 13.92 1.32
CA ASP A 28 -0.25 13.72 0.74
C ASP A 28 -0.38 12.33 0.10
N ARG A 29 -1.58 11.75 0.19
CA ARG A 29 -1.93 10.46 -0.42
C ARG A 29 -1.63 10.46 -1.92
N ALA A 30 -1.93 11.58 -2.61
CA ALA A 30 -1.66 11.71 -4.04
C ALA A 30 -0.16 11.56 -4.40
N HIS A 31 0.74 11.79 -3.45
CA HIS A 31 2.17 11.66 -3.63
C HIS A 31 2.73 10.29 -3.18
N ALA A 32 1.95 9.51 -2.42
CA ALA A 32 2.40 8.25 -1.82
C ALA A 32 2.91 7.26 -2.87
N ILE A 33 2.26 7.14 -4.03
CA ILE A 33 2.69 6.22 -5.09
C ILE A 33 4.10 6.54 -5.62
N TYR A 34 4.46 7.82 -5.75
CA TYR A 34 5.80 8.21 -6.21
C TYR A 34 6.85 7.87 -5.16
N ARG A 35 6.56 8.13 -3.88
CA ARG A 35 7.44 7.74 -2.77
C ARG A 35 7.63 6.25 -2.66
N ILE A 36 6.59 5.46 -2.89
CA ILE A 36 6.67 3.99 -2.93
C ILE A 36 7.67 3.54 -4.02
N VAL A 37 7.59 4.12 -5.21
CA VAL A 37 8.52 3.81 -6.32
C VAL A 37 9.96 4.24 -6.00
N GLU A 38 10.13 5.43 -5.42
CA GLU A 38 11.44 5.92 -4.97
C GLU A 38 12.05 4.99 -3.93
N HIS A 39 11.31 4.63 -2.87
CA HIS A 39 11.79 3.73 -1.83
C HIS A 39 12.10 2.33 -2.37
N LEU A 40 11.26 1.76 -3.23
CA LEU A 40 11.58 0.46 -3.87
C LEU A 40 12.87 0.54 -4.69
N THR A 41 13.12 1.67 -5.35
CA THR A 41 14.37 1.89 -6.10
C THR A 41 15.57 2.02 -5.17
N GLU A 42 15.46 2.80 -4.09
CA GLU A 42 16.47 2.97 -3.05
C GLU A 42 16.84 1.64 -2.37
N LEU A 43 15.86 0.76 -2.17
CA LEU A 43 16.04 -0.57 -1.60
C LEU A 43 16.65 -1.59 -2.58
N GLY A 44 16.90 -1.21 -3.83
CA GLY A 44 17.42 -2.10 -4.88
C GLY A 44 16.37 -3.04 -5.48
N LEU A 45 15.08 -2.73 -5.30
CA LEU A 45 13.92 -3.53 -5.73
C LEU A 45 13.18 -2.90 -6.93
N ALA A 46 13.87 -2.13 -7.77
CA ALA A 46 13.27 -1.44 -8.91
C ALA A 46 12.57 -2.39 -9.91
N GLU A 47 13.08 -3.62 -10.10
CA GLU A 47 12.43 -4.62 -10.95
C GLU A 47 11.04 -5.04 -10.44
N TRP A 48 10.79 -4.93 -9.13
CA TRP A 48 9.54 -5.33 -8.50
C TRP A 48 8.42 -4.28 -8.63
N VAL A 49 8.77 -3.03 -8.97
CA VAL A 49 7.83 -1.90 -9.05
C VAL A 49 6.60 -2.20 -9.90
N PRO A 50 6.69 -2.74 -11.14
CA PRO A 50 5.50 -2.95 -11.96
C PRO A 50 4.50 -3.92 -11.33
N HIS A 51 5.00 -5.04 -10.79
CA HIS A 51 4.19 -6.04 -10.11
C HIS A 51 3.57 -5.48 -8.83
N PHE A 52 4.39 -4.82 -8.01
CA PHE A 52 3.96 -4.26 -6.74
C PHE A 52 2.92 -3.14 -6.90
N SER A 53 3.13 -2.22 -7.84
CA SER A 53 2.16 -1.16 -8.14
C SER A 53 0.87 -1.71 -8.74
N ALA A 54 0.94 -2.75 -9.59
CA ALA A 54 -0.24 -3.40 -10.13
C ALA A 54 -1.08 -4.06 -9.02
N TRP A 55 -0.43 -4.73 -8.06
CA TRP A 55 -1.10 -5.27 -6.88
C TRP A 55 -1.70 -4.15 -6.01
N LEU A 56 -0.95 -3.10 -5.67
CA LEU A 56 -1.43 -2.03 -4.79
C LEU A 56 -2.62 -1.28 -5.40
N SER A 57 -2.64 -1.12 -6.73
CA SER A 57 -3.78 -0.52 -7.44
C SER A 57 -5.11 -1.26 -7.25
N ARG A 58 -5.06 -2.52 -6.82
CA ARG A 58 -6.26 -3.30 -6.51
C ARG A 58 -7.01 -2.77 -5.29
N TYR A 59 -6.35 -1.98 -4.46
CA TYR A 59 -6.90 -1.36 -3.26
C TYR A 59 -7.28 0.12 -3.46
N ASP A 60 -7.05 0.71 -4.65
CA ASP A 60 -7.34 2.12 -4.88
C ASP A 60 -8.84 2.43 -4.73
N GLY A 61 -9.17 3.39 -3.87
CA GLY A 61 -10.53 3.76 -3.48
C GLY A 61 -11.03 3.09 -2.20
N LEU A 62 -10.27 2.14 -1.61
CA LEU A 62 -10.64 1.50 -0.34
C LEU A 62 -10.57 2.49 0.83
N GLU A 63 -9.66 3.46 0.78
CA GLU A 63 -9.45 4.46 1.83
C GLU A 63 -10.70 5.29 2.17
N ILE A 64 -11.67 5.37 1.26
CA ILE A 64 -12.95 6.08 1.49
C ILE A 64 -13.84 5.30 2.48
N TYR A 65 -13.58 4.00 2.64
CA TYR A 65 -14.38 3.07 3.43
C TYR A 65 -13.63 2.47 4.62
N ALA A 66 -12.31 2.65 4.67
CA ALA A 66 -11.46 2.20 5.75
C ALA A 66 -11.30 3.30 6.80
N GLU A 67 -10.76 2.96 7.96
CA GLU A 67 -10.29 3.96 8.92
C GLU A 67 -9.13 4.77 8.29
N ASP A 68 -8.96 6.03 8.67
CA ASP A 68 -7.95 6.93 8.08
C ASP A 68 -6.52 6.36 8.20
N GLU A 69 -6.25 5.60 9.26
CA GLU A 69 -4.95 4.94 9.52
C GLU A 69 -4.69 3.70 8.65
N ASP A 70 -5.72 3.20 7.97
CA ASP A 70 -5.70 2.00 7.14
C ASP A 70 -5.56 2.30 5.64
N ASP A 71 -5.22 3.53 5.25
CA ASP A 71 -5.00 3.86 3.84
C ASP A 71 -3.87 2.97 3.24
N PRO A 72 -4.17 2.14 2.22
CA PRO A 72 -3.21 1.19 1.67
C PRO A 72 -1.91 1.84 1.18
N HIS A 73 -1.99 3.01 0.56
CA HIS A 73 -0.84 3.70 0.00
C HIS A 73 -0.01 4.37 1.09
N LEU A 74 -0.66 4.93 2.12
CA LEU A 74 0.06 5.53 3.25
C LEU A 74 0.75 4.47 4.11
N CYS A 75 0.08 3.36 4.43
CA CYS A 75 0.67 2.24 5.17
C CYS A 75 1.90 1.68 4.45
N VAL A 76 1.75 1.38 3.15
CA VAL A 76 2.86 0.81 2.34
C VAL A 76 4.02 1.80 2.22
N ARG A 77 3.74 3.10 2.02
CA ARG A 77 4.80 4.12 2.00
C ARG A 77 5.58 4.14 3.30
N GLU A 78 4.91 4.11 4.45
CA GLU A 78 5.59 4.17 5.75
C GLU A 78 6.41 2.90 6.01
N ILE A 79 5.91 1.72 5.64
CA ILE A 79 6.69 0.46 5.70
C ILE A 79 7.98 0.61 4.90
N LEU A 80 7.88 1.00 3.62
CA LEU A 80 9.05 1.10 2.74
C LEU A 80 10.06 2.15 3.23
N LYS A 81 9.56 3.28 3.74
CA LYS A 81 10.39 4.32 4.37
C LYS A 81 11.16 3.76 5.57
N ASN A 82 10.53 2.98 6.44
CA ASN A 82 11.20 2.34 7.58
C ASN A 82 12.31 1.38 7.11
N HIS A 83 12.05 0.60 6.06
CA HIS A 83 13.07 -0.26 5.45
C HIS A 83 14.24 0.54 4.87
N CYS A 84 13.99 1.70 4.24
CA CYS A 84 15.04 2.58 3.73
C CYS A 84 15.90 3.16 4.86
N GLN A 85 15.26 3.57 5.97
CA GLN A 85 15.96 4.08 7.14
C GLN A 85 16.84 3.01 7.81
N ASN A 86 16.35 1.77 7.90
CA ASN A 86 17.12 0.65 8.43
C ASN A 86 18.34 0.34 7.54
N LEU A 87 18.16 0.33 6.21
CA LEU A 87 19.27 0.14 5.26
C LEU A 87 20.36 1.19 5.42
N ALA A 88 20.01 2.46 5.66
CA ALA A 88 20.99 3.53 5.87
C ALA A 88 21.85 3.32 7.15
N GLN A 89 21.34 2.54 8.11
CA GLN A 89 22.03 2.21 9.37
C GLN A 89 22.83 0.90 9.29
N GLU A 90 22.58 0.06 8.29
CA GLU A 90 23.29 -1.21 8.08
C GLU A 90 24.73 -0.95 7.58
N SER A 91 25.70 -1.58 8.24
CA SER A 91 27.13 -1.39 7.93
C SER A 91 27.60 -2.28 6.78
N SER A 92 27.60 -1.78 5.53
CA SER A 92 28.29 -2.31 4.32
C SER A 92 28.36 -3.83 4.13
N GLN A 93 27.41 -4.60 4.67
CA GLN A 93 27.27 -6.01 4.35
C GLN A 93 26.57 -6.16 3.00
N ALA A 94 26.82 -7.30 2.34
CA ALA A 94 26.14 -7.62 1.10
C ALA A 94 24.62 -7.54 1.30
N VAL A 95 23.96 -6.76 0.45
CA VAL A 95 22.51 -6.55 0.55
C VAL A 95 21.79 -7.84 0.14
N ASP A 96 21.16 -8.52 1.11
CA ASP A 96 20.23 -9.62 0.84
C ASP A 96 18.88 -9.06 0.38
N LEU A 97 18.76 -8.86 -0.93
CA LEU A 97 17.53 -8.35 -1.55
C LEU A 97 16.34 -9.31 -1.39
N ALA A 98 16.59 -10.62 -1.37
CA ALA A 98 15.53 -11.61 -1.23
C ALA A 98 14.95 -11.58 0.18
N GLY A 99 15.83 -11.65 1.20
CA GLY A 99 15.42 -11.51 2.60
C GLY A 99 14.73 -10.18 2.89
N ARG A 100 15.19 -9.09 2.25
CA ARG A 100 14.53 -7.78 2.36
C ARG A 100 13.13 -7.76 1.76
N LYS A 101 12.97 -8.29 0.55
CA LYS A 101 11.66 -8.40 -0.10
C LYS A 101 10.70 -9.20 0.78
N GLU A 102 11.15 -10.32 1.36
CA GLU A 102 10.36 -11.11 2.29
C GLU A 102 9.94 -10.31 3.53
N SER A 103 10.87 -9.58 4.16
CA SER A 103 10.54 -8.76 5.33
C SER A 103 9.52 -7.66 5.02
N ILE A 104 9.65 -6.98 3.88
CA ILE A 104 8.67 -5.96 3.45
C ILE A 104 7.29 -6.59 3.29
N VAL A 105 7.21 -7.75 2.64
CA VAL A 105 5.94 -8.46 2.44
C VAL A 105 5.34 -8.87 3.78
N ASP A 106 6.15 -9.39 4.70
CA ASP A 106 5.66 -9.81 6.01
C ASP A 106 5.10 -8.62 6.82
N ASP A 107 5.73 -7.44 6.75
CA ASP A 107 5.23 -6.20 7.37
C ASP A 107 3.92 -5.70 6.75
N ILE A 108 3.79 -5.79 5.41
CA ILE A 108 2.56 -5.46 4.68
C ILE A 108 1.42 -6.38 5.12
N LEU A 109 1.68 -7.67 5.29
CA LEU A 109 0.66 -8.65 5.69
C LEU A 109 0.17 -8.48 7.12
N GLN A 110 0.83 -7.66 7.94
CA GLN A 110 0.34 -7.26 9.26
C GLN A 110 -0.58 -6.02 9.22
N GLN A 111 -0.70 -5.34 8.08
CA GLN A 111 -1.47 -4.10 8.01
C GLN A 111 -2.98 -4.37 7.95
N PRO A 112 -3.83 -3.58 8.65
CA PRO A 112 -5.27 -3.80 8.66
C PRO A 112 -5.90 -3.82 7.26
N PHE A 113 -5.42 -2.99 6.33
CA PHE A 113 -5.98 -2.89 4.97
C PHE A 113 -6.00 -4.23 4.21
N VAL A 114 -5.05 -5.15 4.45
CA VAL A 114 -5.04 -6.48 3.80
C VAL A 114 -6.12 -7.43 4.37
N HIS A 115 -6.72 -7.07 5.50
CA HIS A 115 -7.75 -7.81 6.22
C HIS A 115 -9.17 -7.29 5.96
N TYR A 116 -9.34 -6.19 5.22
CA TYR A 116 -10.66 -5.74 4.78
C TYR A 116 -11.26 -6.73 3.79
N ARG A 117 -12.51 -7.09 4.03
CA ARG A 117 -13.32 -7.92 3.15
C ARG A 117 -14.58 -7.17 2.81
N ALA A 118 -15.07 -7.39 1.61
CA ALA A 118 -16.30 -6.78 1.17
C ALA A 118 -17.11 -7.75 0.33
N HIS A 119 -18.42 -7.58 0.41
CA HIS A 119 -19.34 -8.26 -0.48
C HIS A 119 -20.58 -7.40 -0.72
N TRP A 120 -21.16 -7.60 -1.89
CA TRP A 120 -22.52 -7.19 -2.16
C TRP A 120 -23.46 -8.34 -1.80
N GLY A 121 -24.46 -8.06 -0.98
CA GLY A 121 -25.41 -9.09 -0.54
C GLY A 121 -26.51 -8.57 0.38
N LYS A 122 -27.45 -9.47 0.70
CA LYS A 122 -28.62 -9.14 1.54
C LYS A 122 -28.30 -9.10 3.02
N ASN A 123 -27.32 -9.88 3.44
CA ASN A 123 -26.97 -10.10 4.83
C ASN A 123 -25.57 -9.58 5.13
N MET A 124 -25.32 -9.29 6.41
CA MET A 124 -24.00 -8.89 6.92
C MET A 124 -22.89 -9.94 6.66
N LEU A 125 -23.27 -11.21 6.48
CA LEU A 125 -22.35 -12.27 6.12
C LEU A 125 -22.60 -12.69 4.66
N PRO A 126 -21.54 -12.99 3.90
CA PRO A 126 -21.67 -13.42 2.52
C PRO A 126 -22.39 -14.77 2.43
N ASP A 127 -23.34 -14.87 1.53
CA ASP A 127 -24.01 -16.11 1.11
C ASP A 127 -23.46 -16.59 -0.26
N PRO A 128 -23.86 -17.78 -0.77
CA PRO A 128 -23.34 -18.28 -2.04
C PRO A 128 -23.61 -17.40 -3.26
N ASP A 129 -24.63 -16.54 -3.19
CA ASP A 129 -25.00 -15.63 -4.28
C ASP A 129 -24.30 -14.25 -4.14
N SER A 130 -23.58 -14.03 -3.04
CA SER A 130 -22.90 -12.76 -2.77
C SER A 130 -21.68 -12.57 -3.66
N ILE A 131 -21.56 -11.39 -4.24
CA ILE A 131 -20.37 -10.98 -5.00
C ILE A 131 -19.33 -10.55 -3.97
N GLN A 132 -18.22 -11.28 -3.86
CA GLN A 132 -17.16 -11.00 -2.90
C GLN A 132 -15.98 -10.32 -3.58
N TRP A 133 -15.41 -9.31 -2.92
CA TRP A 133 -14.16 -8.71 -3.37
C TRP A 133 -12.97 -9.60 -3.02
N ASN A 134 -12.20 -9.95 -4.05
CA ASN A 134 -10.89 -10.56 -3.91
C ASN A 134 -9.85 -9.66 -4.62
N PRO A 135 -8.91 -9.02 -3.88
CA PRO A 135 -7.91 -8.13 -4.47
C PRO A 135 -6.97 -8.80 -5.48
N LEU A 136 -6.83 -10.14 -5.47
CA LEU A 136 -6.05 -10.85 -6.49
C LEU A 136 -6.83 -11.13 -7.78
N GLU A 137 -8.16 -11.03 -7.75
CA GLU A 137 -9.01 -11.27 -8.91
C GLU A 137 -9.47 -9.96 -9.56
N MET A 138 -9.74 -8.92 -8.77
CA MET A 138 -10.23 -7.64 -9.28
C MET A 138 -9.84 -6.44 -8.40
N SER A 139 -9.84 -5.24 -9.01
CA SER A 139 -9.66 -4.01 -8.23
C SER A 139 -10.90 -3.68 -7.43
N TRP A 140 -10.72 -2.93 -6.34
CA TRP A 140 -11.79 -2.38 -5.51
C TRP A 140 -12.83 -1.63 -6.34
N PHE A 141 -12.38 -0.73 -7.21
CA PHE A 141 -13.28 0.02 -8.08
C PHE A 141 -14.11 -0.88 -9.00
N HIS A 142 -13.50 -1.91 -9.60
CA HIS A 142 -14.24 -2.85 -10.43
C HIS A 142 -15.27 -3.65 -9.63
N PHE A 143 -14.93 -4.05 -8.40
CA PHE A 143 -15.87 -4.70 -7.48
C PHE A 143 -17.07 -3.81 -7.13
N LEU A 144 -16.86 -2.52 -6.86
CA LEU A 144 -17.95 -1.59 -6.59
C LEU A 144 -18.94 -1.48 -7.76
N GLN A 145 -18.47 -1.66 -9.00
CA GLN A 145 -19.32 -1.64 -10.20
C GLN A 145 -20.15 -2.92 -10.40
N GLN A 146 -19.87 -4.00 -9.65
CA GLN A 146 -20.62 -5.25 -9.78
C GLN A 146 -21.96 -5.22 -9.05
N GLY A 147 -22.09 -4.41 -8.00
CA GLY A 147 -23.32 -4.26 -7.24
C GLY A 147 -24.23 -3.16 -7.78
N ASP A 148 -25.50 -3.21 -7.39
CA ASP A 148 -26.47 -2.15 -7.65
C ASP A 148 -26.87 -1.45 -6.34
N PRO A 149 -26.35 -0.23 -6.08
CA PRO A 149 -26.71 0.54 -4.88
C PRO A 149 -28.20 0.88 -4.78
N GLN A 150 -28.96 0.78 -5.87
CA GLN A 150 -30.41 1.06 -5.91
C GLN A 150 -31.24 -0.20 -5.67
N HIS A 151 -30.62 -1.38 -5.60
CA HIS A 151 -31.34 -2.63 -5.40
C HIS A 151 -31.95 -2.68 -3.99
N PRO A 152 -33.25 -2.97 -3.84
CA PRO A 152 -33.98 -2.75 -2.59
C PRO A 152 -33.56 -3.67 -1.43
N THR A 153 -32.81 -4.73 -1.71
CA THR A 153 -32.40 -5.71 -0.69
C THR A 153 -30.90 -5.96 -0.66
N GLU A 154 -30.11 -5.30 -1.50
CA GLU A 154 -28.67 -5.55 -1.59
C GLU A 154 -27.92 -4.33 -1.10
N SER A 155 -26.89 -4.56 -0.29
CA SER A 155 -26.04 -3.50 0.23
C SER A 155 -24.58 -3.90 0.12
N LEU A 156 -23.71 -2.89 0.08
CA LEU A 156 -22.28 -3.06 0.26
C LEU A 156 -22.00 -3.30 1.74
N HIS A 157 -21.39 -4.44 2.05
CA HIS A 157 -20.90 -4.76 3.39
C HIS A 157 -19.39 -4.77 3.35
N ILE A 158 -18.77 -4.09 4.31
CA ILE A 158 -17.32 -4.03 4.47
C ILE A 158 -16.99 -4.41 5.91
N LEU A 159 -16.06 -5.34 6.08
CA LEU A 159 -15.70 -5.87 7.38
C LEU A 159 -14.20 -6.15 7.45
N LEU A 160 -13.60 -5.80 8.58
CA LEU A 160 -12.24 -6.18 8.92
C LEU A 160 -12.27 -7.58 9.56
N THR A 161 -11.54 -8.56 8.99
CA THR A 161 -11.50 -9.92 9.54
C THR A 161 -10.13 -10.57 9.46
N LEU A 162 -9.70 -11.12 10.60
CA LEU A 162 -8.44 -11.87 10.74
C LEU A 162 -8.62 -13.38 10.56
N ARG A 163 -9.85 -13.92 10.68
CA ARG A 163 -10.05 -15.37 10.84
C ARG A 163 -9.98 -16.13 9.52
N HIS A 164 -10.48 -15.57 8.41
CA HIS A 164 -10.51 -16.25 7.11
C HIS A 164 -10.38 -15.26 5.93
N PRO A 165 -9.24 -14.54 5.82
CA PRO A 165 -9.00 -13.67 4.69
C PRO A 165 -9.09 -14.46 3.37
N ARG A 166 -9.86 -13.94 2.40
CA ARG A 166 -9.80 -14.29 0.96
C ARG A 166 -9.24 -13.11 0.15
N PRO A 167 -8.08 -13.22 -0.53
CA PRO A 167 -7.20 -14.39 -0.54
C PRO A 167 -6.63 -14.65 0.87
N THR A 168 -6.15 -15.87 1.12
CA THR A 168 -5.44 -16.15 2.36
C THR A 168 -4.15 -15.34 2.40
N LEU A 169 -3.62 -15.07 3.61
CA LEU A 169 -2.35 -14.34 3.74
C LEU A 169 -1.20 -15.11 3.08
N GLU A 170 -1.24 -16.45 3.09
CA GLU A 170 -0.26 -17.30 2.39
C GLU A 170 -0.31 -17.09 0.88
N THR A 171 -1.51 -17.07 0.28
CA THR A 171 -1.68 -16.81 -1.15
C THR A 171 -1.25 -15.38 -1.50
N LEU A 172 -1.59 -14.40 -0.66
CA LEU A 172 -1.18 -13.01 -0.85
C LEU A 172 0.34 -12.85 -0.75
N ARG A 173 0.98 -13.52 0.22
CA ARG A 173 2.44 -13.58 0.39
C ARG A 173 3.11 -14.14 -0.86
N ALA A 174 2.64 -15.30 -1.32
CA ALA A 174 3.18 -15.96 -2.50
C ALA A 174 3.09 -15.04 -3.73
N HIS A 175 1.93 -14.41 -3.95
CA HIS A 175 1.74 -13.47 -5.05
C HIS A 175 2.70 -12.28 -4.96
N LEU A 176 2.83 -11.63 -3.80
CA LEU A 176 3.73 -10.48 -3.63
C LEU A 176 5.21 -10.84 -3.86
N LEU A 177 5.61 -12.07 -3.57
CA LEU A 177 6.99 -12.54 -3.76
C LEU A 177 7.32 -12.92 -5.21
N GLU A 178 6.34 -13.03 -6.10
CA GLU A 178 6.56 -13.23 -7.55
C GLU A 178 7.40 -12.09 -8.16
N ARG A 179 8.10 -12.39 -9.26
CA ARG A 179 8.96 -11.44 -9.98
C ARG A 179 8.16 -10.56 -10.92
#